data_AF-A0A0E3X391-F1
#
_entry.id   AF-A0A0E3X391-F1
#
_cell.length_a   1.000
_cell.length_b   1.000
_cell.length_c   1.000
_cell.angle_alpha   90.00
_cell.angle_beta   90.00
_cell.angle_gamma   90.00
#
_symmetry.space_group_name_H-M   'P 1'
#
loop_
_entity.id
_entity.type
_entity.pdbx_description
1 polymer ?
#
loop_
_entity_poly.entity_id
_entity_poly.type
_entity_poly.pdbx_seq_one_letter_code
_entity_poly.pdbx_strand_id
1 'polypeptide(L)'
;WNGTAPSCVPAECETPPSPEHGWVNVTDTSLGSTVTYTCEGGYELEGEPVRQCVSGRLWTNDAAVCRPVSCGDPGAVANGTAHGGAFVYPEVLHYECSPGFVLKGSDTITCRADGKWNGQKPSCEPVSCGPPKVLSDVTVKGDTYSYNNEIELSCQPGFLLQGKSLSVCQADGSWSHRSPTCVPAHCGKPSPIPNGNVLGSE
;
A
#
# COMPACT_ATOMS: atom_id res chain seq x y z
N TRP A 1 78.90 29.31 14.31
CA TRP A 1 77.68 28.60 13.89
C TRP A 1 77.08 27.97 15.13
N ASN A 2 75.94 28.49 15.61
CA ASN A 2 75.20 27.96 16.76
C ASN A 2 73.80 27.55 16.27
N GLY A 3 73.75 26.58 15.35
CA GLY A 3 72.50 26.11 14.73
C GLY A 3 72.29 24.65 15.06
N THR A 4 71.20 24.35 15.77
CA THR A 4 70.69 22.99 15.96
C THR A 4 70.35 22.35 14.62
N ALA A 5 70.71 21.07 14.45
CA ALA A 5 70.39 20.31 13.24
C ALA A 5 68.87 20.28 12.98
N PRO A 6 68.41 20.40 11.72
CA PRO A 6 66.99 20.34 11.41
C PRO A 6 66.43 18.95 11.73
N SER A 7 65.27 18.92 12.40
CA SER A 7 64.53 17.70 12.68
C SER A 7 63.49 17.45 11.59
N CYS A 8 63.51 16.27 11.00
CA CYS A 8 62.47 15.84 10.06
C CYS A 8 61.30 15.24 10.84
N VAL A 9 60.14 15.88 10.77
CA VAL A 9 58.87 15.30 11.26
C VAL A 9 58.16 14.58 10.11
N PRO A 10 57.46 13.46 10.37
CA PRO A 10 56.64 12.80 9.36
C PRO A 10 55.63 13.78 8.75
N ALA A 11 55.41 13.68 7.44
CA ALA A 11 54.36 14.45 6.79
C ALA A 11 52.98 13.89 7.19
N GLU A 12 51.99 14.74 7.40
CA GLU A 12 50.67 14.38 7.96
C GLU A 12 49.53 14.77 7.02
N CYS A 13 48.61 13.84 6.78
CA CYS A 13 47.41 14.11 6.01
C CYS A 13 46.38 14.92 6.82
N GLU A 14 45.54 15.69 6.13
CA GLU A 14 44.42 16.36 6.79
C GLU A 14 43.40 15.33 7.30
N THR A 15 42.83 15.60 8.47
CA THR A 15 41.80 14.75 9.08
C THR A 15 40.56 14.75 8.19
N PRO A 16 40.10 13.60 7.69
CA PRO A 16 38.92 13.56 6.84
C PRO A 16 37.65 13.98 7.59
N PRO A 17 36.68 14.62 6.90
CA PRO A 17 35.38 14.87 7.50
C PRO A 17 34.64 13.56 7.76
N SER A 18 33.77 13.56 8.79
CA SER A 18 32.84 12.45 9.01
C SER A 18 31.75 12.46 7.93
N PRO A 19 31.37 11.29 7.39
CA PRO A 19 30.26 11.20 6.45
C PRO A 19 28.94 11.52 7.16
N GLU A 20 27.95 11.98 6.40
CA GLU A 20 26.57 12.07 6.91
C GLU A 20 26.09 10.67 7.31
N HIS A 21 25.42 10.53 8.47
CA HIS A 21 25.01 9.24 9.03
C HIS A 21 26.15 8.24 9.27
N GLY A 22 27.34 8.75 9.60
CA GLY A 22 28.47 7.93 10.00
C GLY A 22 29.58 8.74 10.67
N TRP A 23 30.69 8.07 10.95
CA TRP A 23 31.86 8.69 11.55
C TRP A 23 33.15 8.06 11.01
N VAL A 24 34.24 8.81 11.15
CA VAL A 24 35.59 8.32 10.84
C VAL A 24 36.37 8.13 12.13
N ASN A 25 36.91 6.93 12.33
CA ASN A 25 37.79 6.60 13.44
C ASN A 25 39.22 6.99 13.05
N VAL A 26 39.71 8.09 13.64
CA VAL A 26 41.05 8.63 13.38
C VAL A 26 41.91 8.49 14.63
N THR A 27 42.95 7.66 14.54
CA THR A 27 43.94 7.48 15.62
C THR A 27 45.26 8.20 15.34
N ASP A 28 45.62 8.34 14.06
CA ASP A 28 46.85 8.99 13.59
C ASP A 28 46.65 9.45 12.12
N THR A 29 47.29 10.54 11.74
CA THR A 29 47.29 11.10 10.37
C THR A 29 48.68 11.15 9.72
N SER A 30 49.70 10.62 10.40
CA SER A 30 51.06 10.56 9.87
C SER A 30 51.20 9.70 8.62
N LEU A 31 52.26 9.95 7.83
CA LEU A 31 52.57 9.18 6.63
C LEU A 31 52.58 7.66 6.92
N GLY A 32 51.70 6.93 6.24
CA GLY A 32 51.50 5.49 6.39
C GLY A 32 50.34 5.10 7.30
N SER A 33 49.78 6.04 8.08
CA SER A 33 48.63 5.78 8.96
C SER A 33 47.34 5.48 8.18
N THR A 34 46.39 4.84 8.86
CA THR A 34 45.08 4.50 8.28
C THR A 34 43.93 5.05 9.11
N VAL A 35 42.84 5.41 8.45
CA VAL A 35 41.57 5.79 9.07
C VAL A 35 40.46 4.87 8.60
N THR A 36 39.47 4.62 9.45
CA THR A 36 38.37 3.69 9.15
C THR A 36 37.03 4.41 9.25
N TYR A 37 36.20 4.27 8.24
CA TYR A 37 34.83 4.80 8.20
C TYR A 37 33.85 3.78 8.75
N THR A 38 32.83 4.26 9.46
CA THR A 38 31.76 3.44 10.02
C THR A 38 30.44 4.17 9.88
N CYS A 39 29.38 3.48 9.49
CA CYS A 39 28.05 4.05 9.32
C CYS A 39 27.15 3.77 10.52
N GLU A 40 26.16 4.66 10.73
CA GLU A 40 25.08 4.47 11.69
C GLU A 40 24.18 3.27 11.30
N GLY A 41 23.44 2.74 12.26
CA GLY A 41 22.49 1.66 12.00
C GLY A 41 21.42 2.09 10.98
N GLY A 42 21.22 1.29 9.94
CA GLY A 42 20.31 1.60 8.84
C GLY A 42 20.97 2.34 7.67
N TYR A 43 22.29 2.49 7.71
CA TYR A 43 23.09 3.00 6.60
C TYR A 43 24.19 2.00 6.24
N GLU A 44 24.46 1.87 4.94
CA GLU A 44 25.53 1.06 4.38
C GLU A 44 26.65 1.93 3.82
N LEU A 45 27.88 1.41 3.90
CA LEU A 45 29.07 2.12 3.45
C LEU A 45 29.26 1.94 1.94
N GLU A 46 29.22 3.05 1.21
CA GLU A 46 29.51 3.14 -0.22
C GLU A 46 30.96 3.63 -0.41
N GLY A 47 31.82 2.76 -0.94
CA GLY A 47 33.25 3.02 -1.15
C GLY A 47 34.17 2.17 -0.28
N GLU A 48 35.43 2.60 -0.14
CA GLU A 48 36.43 1.86 0.63
C GLU A 48 36.35 2.23 2.12
N PRO A 49 36.21 1.26 3.04
CA PRO A 49 36.05 1.53 4.46
C PRO A 49 37.32 2.05 5.12
N VAL A 50 38.48 1.90 4.46
CA VAL A 50 39.79 2.29 4.99
C VAL A 50 40.53 3.17 3.98
N ARG A 51 41.14 4.25 4.49
CA ARG A 51 42.04 5.12 3.71
C ARG A 51 43.41 5.15 4.37
N GLN A 52 44.46 5.19 3.57
CA GLN A 52 45.84 5.31 4.05
C GLN A 52 46.49 6.62 3.61
N CYS A 53 47.25 7.27 4.50
CA CYS A 53 47.99 8.49 4.19
C CYS A 53 49.27 8.12 3.44
N VAL A 54 49.40 8.51 2.16
CA VAL A 54 50.50 8.00 1.29
C VAL A 54 51.55 9.03 0.93
N SER A 55 51.22 10.32 1.01
CA SER A 55 52.17 11.41 0.71
C SER A 55 52.23 12.47 1.81
N GLY A 56 51.59 12.21 2.96
CA GLY A 56 51.49 13.17 4.05
C GLY A 56 50.66 14.40 3.70
N ARG A 57 49.81 14.30 2.68
CA ARG A 57 48.75 15.26 2.28
C ARG A 57 47.61 14.59 1.53
N LEU A 58 47.87 13.44 0.91
CA LEU A 58 46.89 12.69 0.12
C LEU A 58 46.59 11.33 0.76
N TRP A 59 45.30 11.00 0.79
CA TRP A 59 44.76 9.68 1.16
C TRP A 59 44.56 8.81 -0.09
N THR A 60 44.66 7.48 0.04
CA THR A 60 44.58 6.51 -1.08
C THR A 60 43.31 6.55 -1.91
N ASN A 61 42.14 6.71 -1.28
CA ASN A 61 40.80 6.69 -1.92
C ASN A 61 40.04 7.98 -1.61
N ASP A 62 38.84 8.17 -2.16
CA ASP A 62 37.90 9.21 -1.72
C ASP A 62 37.28 8.88 -0.35
N ALA A 63 36.65 9.87 0.28
CA ALA A 63 35.92 9.64 1.52
C ALA A 63 34.69 8.76 1.24
N ALA A 64 34.53 7.68 2.02
CA ALA A 64 33.35 6.82 1.91
C ALA A 64 32.08 7.59 2.32
N VAL A 65 30.95 7.19 1.74
CA VAL A 65 29.64 7.80 2.00
C VAL A 65 28.73 6.76 2.64
N CYS A 66 27.94 7.16 3.63
CA CYS A 66 26.93 6.29 4.22
C CYS A 66 25.58 6.53 3.52
N ARG A 67 25.02 5.51 2.89
CA ARG A 67 23.73 5.55 2.19
C ARG A 67 22.67 4.78 2.98
N PRO A 68 21.41 5.23 3.02
CA PRO A 68 20.38 4.49 3.73
C PRO A 68 20.17 3.13 3.06
N VAL A 69 19.99 2.09 3.88
CA VAL A 69 19.73 0.74 3.39
C VAL A 69 18.40 0.70 2.64
N SER A 70 18.35 -0.05 1.55
CA SER A 70 17.12 -0.28 0.79
C SER A 70 16.31 -1.43 1.40
N CYS A 71 15.02 -1.20 1.63
CA CYS A 71 14.07 -2.26 2.00
C CYS A 71 13.42 -2.94 0.78
N GLY A 72 13.69 -2.43 -0.44
CA GLY A 72 13.10 -2.92 -1.69
C GLY A 72 11.65 -2.47 -1.89
N ASP A 73 11.19 -2.49 -3.14
CA ASP A 73 9.81 -2.14 -3.50
C ASP A 73 8.84 -3.27 -3.07
N PRO A 74 7.85 -3.01 -2.18
CA PRO A 74 6.80 -3.98 -1.82
C PRO A 74 5.88 -4.35 -3.00
N GLY A 75 5.95 -3.59 -4.09
CA GLY A 75 5.08 -3.66 -5.25
C GLY A 75 3.72 -3.00 -5.01
N ALA A 76 2.97 -2.81 -6.10
CA ALA A 76 1.65 -2.19 -6.04
C ALA A 76 0.64 -3.01 -5.21
N VAL A 77 -0.34 -2.29 -4.63
CA VAL A 77 -1.53 -2.85 -3.99
C VAL A 77 -2.69 -2.78 -4.98
N ALA A 78 -3.32 -3.92 -5.28
CA ALA A 78 -4.46 -3.94 -6.18
C ALA A 78 -5.66 -3.22 -5.54
N ASN A 79 -6.37 -2.39 -6.31
CA ASN A 79 -7.49 -1.57 -5.83
C ASN A 79 -7.13 -0.66 -4.64
N GLY A 80 -5.90 -0.17 -4.62
CA GLY A 80 -5.41 0.79 -3.64
C GLY A 80 -4.18 1.53 -4.14
N THR A 81 -3.70 2.44 -3.32
CA THR A 81 -2.53 3.29 -3.56
C THR A 81 -1.62 3.25 -2.35
N ALA A 82 -0.32 3.25 -2.60
CA ALA A 82 0.70 3.44 -1.58
C ALA A 82 1.23 4.87 -1.69
N HIS A 83 1.23 5.58 -0.57
CA HIS A 83 1.74 6.93 -0.40
C HIS A 83 3.07 6.87 0.34
N GLY A 84 4.08 7.55 -0.19
CA GLY A 84 5.44 7.58 0.35
C GLY A 84 6.45 8.01 -0.70
N GLY A 85 7.73 7.99 -0.31
CA GLY A 85 8.86 8.39 -1.13
C GLY A 85 9.75 7.22 -1.54
N ALA A 86 10.98 7.22 -1.04
CA ALA A 86 12.02 6.26 -1.40
C ALA A 86 11.94 4.99 -0.54
N PHE A 87 12.17 3.80 -1.14
CA PHE A 87 12.12 2.52 -0.42
C PHE A 87 13.36 2.24 0.45
N VAL A 88 13.80 3.24 1.21
CA VAL A 88 15.04 3.24 2.01
C VAL A 88 14.76 3.63 3.46
N TYR A 89 15.66 3.30 4.39
CA TYR A 89 15.50 3.64 5.80
C TYR A 89 15.51 5.17 6.03
N PRO A 90 14.67 5.74 6.92
CA PRO A 90 13.61 5.13 7.74
C PRO A 90 12.19 5.33 7.17
N GLU A 91 11.99 5.19 5.86
CA GLU A 91 10.72 5.50 5.20
C GLU A 91 9.50 4.77 5.79
N VAL A 92 8.35 5.45 5.82
CA VAL A 92 7.05 4.86 6.17
C VAL A 92 6.09 4.98 4.98
N LEU A 93 5.69 3.85 4.42
CA LEU A 93 4.66 3.80 3.39
C LEU A 93 3.28 3.72 4.03
N HIS A 94 2.34 4.52 3.52
CA HIS A 94 0.94 4.52 3.93
C HIS A 94 0.07 3.98 2.81
N TYR A 95 -0.85 3.09 3.11
CA TYR A 95 -1.71 2.43 2.14
C TYR A 95 -3.15 2.91 2.29
N GLU A 96 -3.78 3.13 1.14
CA GLU A 96 -5.16 3.55 1.05
C GLU A 96 -5.87 2.70 -0.02
N CYS A 97 -7.06 2.20 0.29
CA CYS A 97 -7.85 1.45 -0.69
C CYS A 97 -8.73 2.39 -1.52
N SER A 98 -8.91 2.05 -2.79
CA SER A 98 -9.84 2.76 -3.67
C SER A 98 -11.28 2.69 -3.14
N PRO A 99 -12.15 3.65 -3.51
CA PRO A 99 -13.55 3.62 -3.10
C PRO A 99 -14.24 2.28 -3.42
N GLY A 100 -14.97 1.76 -2.44
CA GLY A 100 -15.63 0.45 -2.53
C GLY A 100 -14.76 -0.75 -2.17
N PHE A 101 -13.55 -0.50 -1.68
CA PHE A 101 -12.68 -1.52 -1.11
C PHE A 101 -12.30 -1.18 0.34
N VAL A 102 -12.07 -2.21 1.15
CA VAL A 102 -11.71 -2.14 2.56
C VAL A 102 -10.30 -2.68 2.74
N LEU A 103 -9.47 -1.93 3.47
CA LEU A 103 -8.10 -2.33 3.78
C LEU A 103 -8.09 -3.50 4.78
N LYS A 104 -7.34 -4.55 4.44
CA LYS A 104 -7.07 -5.71 5.30
C LYS A 104 -5.57 -5.80 5.57
N GLY A 105 -5.21 -5.70 6.84
CA GLY A 105 -3.81 -5.66 7.29
C GLY A 105 -3.46 -4.30 7.90
N SER A 106 -2.16 -3.99 7.91
CA SER A 106 -1.67 -2.70 8.38
C SER A 106 -1.85 -1.64 7.29
N ASP A 107 -2.31 -0.45 7.68
CA ASP A 107 -2.35 0.72 6.80
C ASP A 107 -0.96 1.32 6.56
N THR A 108 0.05 0.86 7.29
CA THR A 108 1.42 1.35 7.18
C THR A 108 2.46 0.25 7.28
N ILE A 109 3.59 0.46 6.60
CA ILE A 109 4.83 -0.31 6.82
C ILE A 109 6.03 0.63 6.90
N THR A 110 7.03 0.26 7.70
CA THR A 110 8.23 1.06 7.96
C THR A 110 9.47 0.30 7.55
N CYS A 111 10.35 0.95 6.79
CA CYS A 111 11.66 0.43 6.44
C CYS A 111 12.56 0.53 7.67
N ARG A 112 13.10 -0.61 8.10
CA ARG A 112 13.93 -0.70 9.30
C ARG A 112 15.41 -0.73 8.94
N ALA A 113 16.24 -0.49 9.95
CA ALA A 113 17.69 -0.49 9.83
C ALA A 113 18.31 -1.83 9.36
N ASP A 114 17.57 -2.94 9.44
CA ASP A 114 17.97 -4.25 8.93
C ASP A 114 17.73 -4.43 7.41
N GLY A 115 17.31 -3.37 6.71
CA GLY A 115 16.97 -3.41 5.29
C GLY A 115 15.69 -4.20 5.02
N LYS A 116 14.79 -4.29 6.01
CA LYS A 116 13.50 -4.98 5.86
C LYS A 116 12.35 -4.11 6.28
N TRP A 117 11.24 -4.25 5.57
CA TRP A 117 9.96 -3.73 6.02
C TRP A 117 9.52 -4.43 7.31
N ASN A 118 8.94 -3.67 8.25
CA ASN A 118 8.41 -4.20 9.50
C ASN A 118 7.12 -5.04 9.32
N GLY A 119 6.53 -5.05 8.13
CA GLY A 119 5.29 -5.73 7.80
C GLY A 119 5.20 -6.08 6.32
N GLN A 120 4.06 -6.64 5.93
CA GLN A 120 3.74 -6.95 4.53
C GLN A 120 2.72 -5.92 4.01
N LYS A 121 2.68 -5.72 2.69
CA LYS A 121 1.66 -4.88 2.08
C LYS A 121 0.25 -5.42 2.39
N PRO A 122 -0.74 -4.54 2.63
CA PRO A 122 -2.11 -4.95 2.88
C PRO A 122 -2.80 -5.43 1.60
N SER A 123 -3.99 -6.01 1.75
CA SER A 123 -4.92 -6.27 0.65
C SER A 123 -6.12 -5.33 0.71
N CYS A 124 -6.63 -4.93 -0.44
CA CYS A 124 -7.88 -4.18 -0.56
C CYS A 124 -8.97 -5.12 -1.06
N GLU A 125 -9.91 -5.47 -0.18
CA GLU A 125 -11.01 -6.38 -0.47
C GLU A 125 -12.30 -5.60 -0.77
N PRO A 126 -13.12 -6.04 -1.74
CA PRO A 126 -14.34 -5.30 -2.07
C PRO A 126 -15.30 -5.26 -0.88
N VAL A 127 -15.93 -4.11 -0.67
CA VAL A 127 -16.98 -3.93 0.34
C VAL A 127 -18.10 -4.95 0.09
N SER A 128 -18.63 -5.56 1.16
CA SER A 128 -19.77 -6.46 1.06
C SER A 128 -21.04 -5.73 1.48
N CYS A 129 -22.06 -5.76 0.63
CA CYS A 129 -23.41 -5.30 0.96
C CYS A 129 -24.22 -6.36 1.71
N GLY A 130 -23.74 -7.60 1.71
CA GLY A 130 -24.45 -8.76 2.22
C GLY A 130 -25.71 -9.08 1.42
N PRO A 131 -26.41 -10.18 1.77
CA PRO A 131 -27.66 -10.54 1.14
C PRO A 131 -28.69 -9.40 1.26
N PRO A 132 -29.39 -9.02 0.17
CA PRO A 132 -30.39 -7.96 0.21
C PRO A 132 -31.54 -8.35 1.14
N LYS A 133 -32.00 -7.40 1.96
CA LYS A 133 -33.18 -7.57 2.82
C LYS A 133 -34.45 -7.36 1.98
N VAL A 134 -35.10 -8.45 1.58
CA VAL A 134 -36.30 -8.43 0.74
C VAL A 134 -37.51 -9.08 1.43
N LEU A 135 -38.71 -8.76 0.96
CA LEU A 135 -39.95 -9.40 1.40
C LEU A 135 -40.08 -10.81 0.80
N SER A 136 -40.93 -11.67 1.40
CA SER A 136 -41.14 -13.06 0.96
C SER A 136 -41.55 -13.20 -0.50
N ASP A 137 -42.28 -12.21 -1.02
CA ASP A 137 -42.88 -12.25 -2.35
C ASP A 137 -41.89 -11.79 -3.44
N VAL A 138 -40.68 -11.39 -3.03
CA VAL A 138 -39.57 -10.98 -3.88
C VAL A 138 -38.54 -12.10 -3.97
N THR A 139 -38.17 -12.45 -5.19
CA THR A 139 -37.10 -13.39 -5.50
C THR A 139 -35.83 -12.62 -5.91
N VAL A 140 -34.71 -13.01 -5.31
CA VAL A 140 -33.39 -12.43 -5.59
C VAL A 140 -32.62 -13.40 -6.47
N LYS A 141 -32.06 -12.89 -7.57
CA LYS A 141 -31.17 -13.64 -8.46
C LYS A 141 -29.79 -12.97 -8.46
N GLY A 142 -28.79 -13.74 -8.03
CA GLY A 142 -27.40 -13.33 -7.83
C GLY A 142 -26.80 -13.99 -6.59
N ASP A 143 -25.54 -14.38 -6.67
CA ASP A 143 -24.80 -15.13 -5.64
C ASP A 143 -23.65 -14.31 -5.01
N THR A 144 -23.27 -13.19 -5.63
CA THR A 144 -22.16 -12.34 -5.19
C THR A 144 -22.68 -10.97 -4.74
N TYR A 145 -22.41 -10.62 -3.48
CA TYR A 145 -22.92 -9.41 -2.82
C TYR A 145 -21.82 -8.41 -2.46
N SER A 146 -20.80 -8.30 -3.31
CA SER A 146 -19.68 -7.38 -3.11
C SER A 146 -19.74 -6.20 -4.09
N TYR A 147 -18.97 -5.15 -3.81
CA TYR A 147 -18.96 -3.89 -4.54
C TYR A 147 -18.99 -4.06 -6.07
N ASN A 148 -19.82 -3.25 -6.73
CA ASN A 148 -20.11 -3.29 -8.17
C ASN A 148 -20.80 -4.55 -8.71
N ASN A 149 -21.13 -5.54 -7.88
CA ASN A 149 -22.00 -6.63 -8.32
C ASN A 149 -23.47 -6.20 -8.35
N GLU A 150 -24.20 -6.77 -9.29
CA GLU A 150 -25.61 -6.50 -9.51
C GLU A 150 -26.46 -7.72 -9.14
N ILE A 151 -27.64 -7.45 -8.58
CA ILE A 151 -28.67 -8.45 -8.29
C ILE A 151 -29.95 -8.10 -9.03
N GLU A 152 -30.63 -9.14 -9.50
CA GLU A 152 -31.93 -9.02 -10.14
C GLU A 152 -33.04 -9.37 -9.14
N LEU A 153 -33.98 -8.45 -8.95
CA LEU A 153 -35.13 -8.55 -8.07
C LEU A 153 -36.38 -8.74 -8.91
N SER A 154 -37.07 -9.85 -8.68
CA SER A 154 -38.29 -10.22 -9.39
C SER A 154 -39.38 -10.58 -8.39
N CYS A 155 -40.65 -10.48 -8.80
CA CYS A 155 -41.74 -10.95 -7.96
C CYS A 155 -42.01 -12.44 -8.21
N GLN A 156 -42.53 -13.11 -7.19
CA GLN A 156 -43.09 -14.45 -7.37
C GLN A 156 -44.23 -14.44 -8.41
N PRO A 157 -44.49 -15.58 -9.09
CA PRO A 157 -45.59 -15.68 -10.02
C PRO A 157 -46.93 -15.24 -9.43
N GLY A 158 -47.73 -14.50 -10.20
CA GLY A 158 -49.00 -13.92 -9.74
C GLY A 158 -48.88 -12.52 -9.14
N PHE A 159 -47.67 -11.95 -9.06
CA PHE A 159 -47.44 -10.58 -8.63
C PHE A 159 -46.72 -9.75 -9.70
N LEU A 160 -47.00 -8.45 -9.71
CA LEU A 160 -46.35 -7.44 -10.55
C LEU A 160 -45.34 -6.64 -9.72
N LEU A 161 -44.15 -6.43 -10.28
CA LEU A 161 -43.06 -5.69 -9.65
C LEU A 161 -43.31 -4.18 -9.71
N GLN A 162 -43.37 -3.54 -8.55
CA GLN A 162 -43.42 -2.10 -8.41
C GLN A 162 -42.11 -1.59 -7.81
N GLY A 163 -41.24 -1.05 -8.67
CA GLY A 163 -39.93 -0.54 -8.28
C GLY A 163 -38.85 -0.86 -9.32
N LYS A 164 -37.59 -0.88 -8.87
CA LYS A 164 -36.44 -1.25 -9.71
C LYS A 164 -36.17 -2.74 -9.58
N SER A 165 -36.00 -3.41 -10.71
CA SER A 165 -35.63 -4.83 -10.78
C SER A 165 -34.13 -5.08 -10.68
N LEU A 166 -33.30 -4.04 -10.72
CA LEU A 166 -31.84 -4.15 -10.64
C LEU A 166 -31.33 -3.31 -9.48
N SER A 167 -30.48 -3.90 -8.65
CA SER A 167 -29.79 -3.19 -7.58
C SER A 167 -28.31 -3.55 -7.59
N VAL A 168 -27.46 -2.56 -7.30
CA VAL A 168 -25.99 -2.66 -7.39
C VAL A 168 -25.40 -2.41 -6.01
N CYS A 169 -24.41 -3.21 -5.62
CA CYS A 169 -23.72 -3.02 -4.35
C CYS A 169 -22.80 -1.80 -4.41
N GLN A 170 -23.07 -0.81 -3.55
CA GLN A 170 -22.37 0.47 -3.51
C GLN A 170 -21.18 0.45 -2.54
N ALA A 171 -20.34 1.48 -2.65
CA ALA A 171 -19.09 1.60 -1.88
C ALA A 171 -19.33 1.76 -0.36
N ASP A 172 -20.52 2.20 0.05
CA ASP A 172 -20.93 2.36 1.45
C ASP A 172 -21.48 1.05 2.06
N GLY A 173 -21.51 -0.04 1.29
CA GLY A 173 -22.08 -1.32 1.72
C GLY A 173 -23.59 -1.37 1.63
N SER A 174 -24.24 -0.41 0.96
CA SER A 174 -25.67 -0.43 0.69
C SER A 174 -25.99 -0.86 -0.74
N TRP A 175 -27.21 -1.36 -0.92
CA TRP A 175 -27.76 -1.64 -2.25
C TRP A 175 -28.31 -0.34 -2.85
N SER A 176 -27.99 -0.06 -4.12
CA SER A 176 -28.33 1.21 -4.80
C SER A 176 -29.82 1.54 -4.81
N HIS A 177 -30.66 0.52 -4.71
CA HIS A 177 -32.11 0.66 -4.60
C HIS A 177 -32.63 -0.23 -3.48
N ARG A 178 -33.68 0.27 -2.79
CA ARG A 178 -34.44 -0.50 -1.81
C ARG A 178 -35.21 -1.64 -2.48
N SER A 179 -35.58 -2.65 -1.68
CA SER A 179 -36.44 -3.75 -2.14
C SER A 179 -37.71 -3.21 -2.82
N PRO A 180 -38.07 -3.72 -4.01
CA PRO A 180 -39.33 -3.38 -4.67
C PRO A 180 -40.52 -4.01 -3.93
N THR A 181 -41.72 -3.52 -4.23
CA THR A 181 -42.98 -4.07 -3.72
C THR A 181 -43.60 -4.96 -4.79
N CYS A 182 -44.13 -6.11 -4.37
CA CYS A 182 -44.88 -7.00 -5.24
C CYS A 182 -46.37 -6.83 -4.97
N VAL A 183 -47.15 -6.46 -5.99
CA VAL A 183 -48.60 -6.29 -5.90
C VAL A 183 -49.30 -7.41 -6.68
N PRO A 184 -50.43 -7.97 -6.22
CA PRO A 184 -51.13 -9.01 -6.96
C PRO A 184 -51.42 -8.59 -8.40
N ALA A 185 -51.17 -9.48 -9.35
CA ALA A 185 -51.50 -9.26 -10.73
C ALA A 185 -53.03 -9.30 -10.90
N HIS A 186 -53.61 -8.20 -11.33
CA HIS A 186 -55.02 -8.18 -11.70
C HIS A 186 -55.17 -8.71 -13.12
N CYS A 187 -55.77 -9.89 -13.24
CA CYS A 187 -56.25 -10.37 -14.53
C CYS A 187 -57.48 -9.55 -14.93
N GLY A 188 -57.43 -8.91 -16.10
CA GLY A 188 -58.61 -8.25 -16.66
C GLY A 188 -59.76 -9.25 -16.86
N LYS A 189 -61.00 -8.77 -16.85
CA LYS A 189 -62.15 -9.63 -17.17
C LYS A 189 -61.92 -10.28 -18.54
N PRO A 190 -62.04 -11.63 -18.65
CA PRO A 190 -61.93 -12.32 -19.92
C PRO A 190 -62.86 -11.70 -20.96
N SER A 191 -62.42 -11.67 -22.22
CA SER A 191 -63.28 -11.22 -23.30
C SER A 191 -64.54 -12.09 -23.37
N PRO A 192 -65.73 -11.50 -23.64
CA PRO A 192 -66.95 -12.26 -23.78
C PRO A 192 -66.81 -13.31 -24.89
N ILE A 193 -67.12 -14.56 -24.57
CA ILE A 193 -67.11 -15.66 -25.54
C ILE A 193 -68.47 -15.64 -26.25
N PRO A 194 -68.55 -15.62 -27.60
CA PRO A 194 -69.83 -15.72 -28.30
C PRO A 194 -70.57 -17.00 -27.90
N ASN A 195 -71.80 -16.87 -27.41
CA ASN A 195 -72.63 -17.96 -26.87
C ASN A 195 -72.03 -18.68 -25.63
N GLY A 196 -71.09 -18.07 -24.92
CA GLY A 196 -70.50 -18.62 -23.71
C GLY A 196 -70.77 -17.78 -22.47
N ASN A 197 -70.88 -18.42 -21.31
CA ASN A 197 -70.96 -17.76 -20.01
C ASN A 197 -69.60 -17.85 -19.30
N VAL A 198 -69.07 -16.71 -18.84
CA VAL A 198 -67.88 -16.66 -17.99
C VAL A 198 -68.33 -16.75 -16.53
N LEU A 199 -68.09 -17.89 -15.89
CA LEU A 199 -68.31 -18.08 -14.45
C LEU A 199 -66.99 -17.81 -13.72
N GLY A 200 -66.96 -16.79 -12.86
CA GLY A 200 -65.81 -16.46 -12.01
C GLY A 200 -66.20 -15.49 -10.89
N SER A 201 -65.59 -15.62 -9.72
CA SER A 201 -65.66 -14.65 -8.63
C SER A 201 -64.54 -13.62 -8.74
N GLU A 202 -64.77 -12.40 -8.19
CA GLU A 202 -63.74 -11.34 -8.11
C GLU A 202 -62.47 -11.77 -7.37
#